data_AF-A0A2E3J5D0-F1
#
_entry.id   AF-A0A2E3J5D0-F1
#
_cell.length_a   1.000
_cell.length_b   1.000
_cell.length_c   1.000
_cell.angle_alpha   90.00
_cell.angle_beta   90.00
_cell.angle_gamma   90.00
#
_symmetry.space_group_name_H-M   'P 1'
#
loop_
_entity.id
_entity.type
_entity.pdbx_description
1 polymer ?
#
loop_
_entity_poly.entity_id
_entity_poly.type
_entity_poly.pdbx_seq_one_letter_code
_entity_poly.pdbx_strand_id
1 'polypeptide(L)'
;MGLVDAHLHVFAKQSSEFPREDTAICPADREEPVEKLMGLMEAHDVDHAVLVQIGGTSIEHHAYLQNCLTTYDGRFKGIGLVSPGCDSPRDHMDRLAGEGNIVGFRMSSMGGPLDPLAPIDITSFATFEIWQYAAEKDYVLWLSPPAGEAHLVPWLVEAFPQVRVVYNHLMVTPGKGKGSLDELGRPRIDTPIPPMSHWSTLVALHPYENVNVLLSGQYAFSKEDFPYRDLAGWHSGLVNRFGADRCMWATDFPWILEAPGYEPYTRVIDELMPDLDEESRRLIMGETARRVLKFR
;
A
#
# COMPACT_ATOMS: atom_id res chain seq x y z
N MET A 1 -4.85 5.71 -21.91
CA MET A 1 -5.40 5.09 -20.69
C MET A 1 -5.26 6.10 -19.56
N GLY A 2 -6.28 6.29 -18.72
CA GLY A 2 -6.23 7.28 -17.64
C GLY A 2 -5.53 6.76 -16.38
N LEU A 3 -5.44 7.63 -15.38
CA LEU A 3 -4.64 7.42 -14.16
C LEU A 3 -5.26 6.33 -13.27
N VAL A 4 -4.41 5.67 -12.47
CA VAL A 4 -4.86 4.76 -11.41
C VAL A 4 -4.19 5.14 -10.11
N ASP A 5 -5.01 5.52 -9.11
CA ASP A 5 -4.52 5.77 -7.77
C ASP A 5 -4.36 4.44 -7.01
N ALA A 6 -3.12 3.93 -6.95
CA ALA A 6 -2.84 2.55 -6.57
C ALA A 6 -2.92 2.25 -5.07
N HIS A 7 -3.18 3.25 -4.21
CA HIS A 7 -3.28 3.08 -2.77
C HIS A 7 -3.95 4.30 -2.12
N LEU A 8 -5.12 4.09 -1.52
CA LEU A 8 -5.78 5.08 -0.67
C LEU A 8 -6.76 4.44 0.32
N HIS A 9 -7.32 5.27 1.20
CA HIS A 9 -8.22 4.85 2.26
C HIS A 9 -9.54 5.64 2.21
N VAL A 10 -10.68 4.95 2.22
CA VAL A 10 -12.00 5.54 2.44
C VAL A 10 -12.64 4.90 3.67
N PHE A 11 -13.38 5.67 4.45
CA PHE A 11 -14.05 5.16 5.65
C PHE A 11 -15.25 6.04 6.02
N ALA A 12 -16.33 5.40 6.46
CA ALA A 12 -17.48 6.08 7.07
C ALA A 12 -17.21 6.41 8.54
N LYS A 13 -18.06 7.25 9.13
CA LYS A 13 -18.14 7.38 10.60
C LYS A 13 -18.40 6.01 11.22
N GLN A 14 -17.78 5.74 12.37
CA GLN A 14 -17.99 4.48 13.07
C GLN A 14 -19.47 4.33 13.44
N SER A 15 -20.09 3.23 13.03
CA SER A 15 -21.49 2.93 13.30
C SER A 15 -21.72 1.42 13.45
N SER A 16 -22.94 1.00 13.78
CA SER A 16 -23.29 -0.42 13.76
C SER A 16 -23.33 -1.01 12.35
N GLU A 17 -23.58 -0.18 11.33
CA GLU A 17 -23.60 -0.57 9.92
C GLU A 17 -22.17 -0.68 9.36
N PHE A 18 -21.30 0.26 9.73
CA PHE A 18 -19.90 0.31 9.35
C PHE A 18 -19.03 0.32 10.62
N PRO A 19 -18.89 -0.84 11.30
CA PRO A 19 -18.04 -0.93 12.47
C PRO A 19 -16.58 -0.74 12.06
N ARG A 20 -15.80 -0.09 12.90
CA ARG A 20 -14.36 0.08 12.74
C ARG A 20 -13.71 0.39 14.07
N GLU A 21 -12.40 0.16 14.15
CA GLU A 21 -11.57 0.56 15.28
C GLU A 21 -11.36 2.07 15.31
N ASP A 22 -11.43 2.63 16.52
CA ASP A 22 -11.09 4.02 16.82
C ASP A 22 -9.57 4.16 16.98
N THR A 23 -8.95 5.01 16.17
CA THR A 23 -7.51 5.23 16.19
C THR A 23 -7.19 6.71 16.03
N ALA A 24 -5.99 7.13 16.43
CA ALA A 24 -5.59 8.53 16.31
C ALA A 24 -5.60 9.06 14.87
N ILE A 25 -5.33 8.20 13.88
CA ILE A 25 -5.40 8.56 12.46
C ILE A 25 -6.82 8.48 11.91
N CYS A 26 -7.64 7.57 12.42
CA CYS A 26 -9.03 7.39 12.00
C CYS A 26 -9.97 7.47 13.22
N PRO A 27 -10.18 8.67 13.81
CA PRO A 27 -11.05 8.85 14.97
C PRO A 27 -12.49 8.44 14.67
N ALA A 28 -13.23 7.90 15.64
CA ALA A 28 -14.59 7.36 15.47
C ALA A 28 -15.60 8.30 14.75
N ASP A 29 -15.48 9.61 14.93
CA ASP A 29 -16.37 10.64 14.38
C ASP A 29 -15.93 11.17 13.01
N ARG A 30 -14.72 10.84 12.56
CA ARG A 30 -14.20 11.22 11.23
C ARG A 30 -14.80 10.32 10.14
N GLU A 31 -15.05 10.90 8.97
CA GLU A 31 -15.35 10.15 7.75
C GLU A 31 -14.62 10.76 6.56
N GLU A 32 -14.23 9.90 5.63
CA GLU A 32 -13.67 10.22 4.33
C GLU A 32 -14.35 9.31 3.31
N PRO A 33 -15.60 9.65 2.92
CA PRO A 33 -16.46 8.75 2.19
C PRO A 33 -16.04 8.60 0.72
N VAL A 34 -16.39 7.48 0.11
CA VAL A 34 -16.06 7.17 -1.29
C VAL A 34 -16.67 8.18 -2.28
N GLU A 35 -17.81 8.80 -1.96
CA GLU A 35 -18.43 9.86 -2.78
C GLU A 35 -17.51 11.07 -2.91
N LYS A 36 -16.81 11.44 -1.82
CA LYS A 36 -15.83 12.52 -1.82
C LYS A 36 -14.64 12.18 -2.72
N LEU A 37 -14.16 10.94 -2.63
CA LEU A 37 -13.11 10.43 -3.51
C LEU A 37 -13.53 10.43 -4.98
N MET A 38 -14.74 9.96 -5.29
CA MET A 38 -15.28 9.92 -6.66
C MET A 38 -15.30 11.30 -7.30
N GLY A 39 -15.77 12.32 -6.57
CA GLY A 39 -15.73 13.71 -7.06
C GLY A 39 -14.32 14.23 -7.35
N LEU A 40 -13.33 13.86 -6.53
CA LEU A 40 -11.93 14.22 -6.75
C LEU A 40 -11.34 13.47 -7.96
N MET A 41 -11.62 12.17 -8.08
CA MET A 41 -11.17 11.36 -9.21
C MET A 41 -11.74 11.87 -10.53
N GLU A 42 -13.03 12.21 -10.58
CA GLU A 42 -13.69 12.79 -11.76
C GLU A 42 -13.13 14.16 -12.13
N ALA A 43 -12.83 15.00 -11.15
CA ALA A 43 -12.26 16.33 -11.39
C ALA A 43 -10.81 16.30 -11.90
N HIS A 44 -10.11 15.17 -11.76
CA HIS A 44 -8.68 15.05 -12.00
C HIS A 44 -8.30 13.86 -12.91
N ASP A 45 -9.24 13.37 -13.71
CA ASP A 45 -9.04 12.31 -14.72
C ASP A 45 -8.41 11.02 -14.16
N VAL A 46 -8.79 10.66 -12.93
CA VAL A 46 -8.41 9.38 -12.31
C VAL A 46 -9.49 8.34 -12.55
N ASP A 47 -9.19 7.38 -13.43
CA ASP A 47 -10.18 6.41 -13.86
C ASP A 47 -10.49 5.39 -12.76
N HIS A 48 -9.45 4.89 -12.08
CA HIS A 48 -9.57 3.80 -11.10
C HIS A 48 -8.78 4.09 -9.84
N ALA A 49 -9.16 3.43 -8.74
CA ALA A 49 -8.38 3.47 -7.51
C ALA A 49 -8.37 2.13 -6.76
N VAL A 50 -7.41 1.99 -5.86
CA VAL A 50 -7.28 0.83 -4.98
C VAL A 50 -7.63 1.25 -3.56
N LEU A 51 -8.78 0.77 -3.09
CA LEU A 51 -9.27 1.01 -1.73
C LEU A 51 -8.59 0.02 -0.77
N VAL A 52 -7.75 0.52 0.11
CA VAL A 52 -7.06 -0.28 1.11
C VAL A 52 -7.79 -0.16 2.44
N GLN A 53 -8.12 -1.30 3.04
CA GLN A 53 -8.81 -1.34 4.34
C GLN A 53 -8.03 -0.55 5.41
N ILE A 54 -8.79 0.19 6.23
CA ILE A 54 -8.34 0.86 7.46
C ILE A 54 -9.42 0.70 8.53
N GLY A 55 -9.04 0.80 9.82
CA GLY A 55 -9.99 0.72 10.92
C GLY A 55 -10.30 -0.71 11.38
N GLY A 56 -9.29 -1.58 11.39
CA GLY A 56 -9.35 -2.91 11.98
C GLY A 56 -9.37 -4.06 10.97
N THR A 57 -9.21 -5.27 11.50
CA THR A 57 -8.91 -6.46 10.69
C THR A 57 -10.00 -7.55 10.68
N SER A 58 -11.06 -7.41 11.48
CA SER A 58 -12.16 -8.40 11.50
C SER A 58 -12.96 -8.35 10.19
N ILE A 59 -13.75 -9.40 9.92
CA ILE A 59 -14.61 -9.45 8.74
C ILE A 59 -15.60 -8.27 8.73
N GLU A 60 -16.17 -7.96 9.89
CA GLU A 60 -17.17 -6.90 10.07
C GLU A 60 -16.56 -5.51 9.79
N HIS A 61 -15.29 -5.29 10.15
CA HIS A 61 -14.61 -4.02 9.88
C HIS A 61 -14.47 -3.70 8.39
N HIS A 62 -14.59 -4.70 7.50
CA HIS A 62 -14.51 -4.51 6.05
C HIS A 62 -15.85 -4.13 5.41
N ALA A 63 -16.93 -3.99 6.19
CA ALA A 63 -18.27 -3.71 5.66
C ALA A 63 -18.33 -2.47 4.76
N TYR A 64 -17.65 -1.38 5.15
CA TYR A 64 -17.63 -0.16 4.33
C TYR A 64 -16.83 -0.35 3.02
N LEU A 65 -15.68 -1.02 3.09
CA LEU A 65 -14.89 -1.34 1.89
C LEU A 65 -15.72 -2.19 0.92
N GLN A 66 -16.37 -3.24 1.40
CA GLN A 66 -17.22 -4.11 0.57
C GLN A 66 -18.41 -3.34 -0.04
N ASN A 67 -19.03 -2.44 0.71
CA ASN A 67 -20.09 -1.57 0.21
C ASN A 67 -19.60 -0.68 -0.94
N CYS A 68 -18.42 -0.05 -0.78
CA CYS A 68 -17.82 0.80 -1.82
C CYS A 68 -17.53 0.01 -3.11
N LEU A 69 -16.91 -1.17 -2.97
CA LEU A 69 -16.55 -2.04 -4.08
C LEU A 69 -17.76 -2.59 -4.84
N THR A 70 -18.88 -2.78 -4.16
CA THR A 70 -20.14 -3.25 -4.76
C THR A 70 -20.89 -2.11 -5.44
N THR A 71 -20.94 -0.94 -4.81
CA THR A 71 -21.67 0.23 -5.30
C THR A 71 -21.04 0.81 -6.56
N TYR A 72 -19.70 0.86 -6.61
CA TYR A 72 -18.94 1.42 -7.71
C TYR A 72 -18.16 0.33 -8.45
N ASP A 73 -18.86 -0.72 -8.86
CA ASP A 73 -18.26 -1.85 -9.59
C ASP A 73 -17.51 -1.38 -10.84
N GLY A 74 -16.36 -2.00 -11.09
CA GLY A 74 -15.45 -1.61 -12.17
C GLY A 74 -14.57 -0.38 -11.88
N ARG A 75 -14.90 0.50 -10.93
CA ARG A 75 -14.05 1.67 -10.60
C ARG A 75 -12.93 1.33 -9.62
N PHE A 76 -13.16 0.36 -8.74
CA PHE A 76 -12.27 0.08 -7.62
C PHE A 76 -11.82 -1.38 -7.53
N LYS A 77 -10.62 -1.57 -7.01
CA LYS A 77 -10.17 -2.84 -6.41
C LYS A 77 -9.90 -2.64 -4.92
N GLY A 78 -10.11 -3.68 -4.15
CA GLY A 78 -9.95 -3.69 -2.70
C GLY A 78 -8.72 -4.45 -2.25
N ILE A 79 -8.07 -3.96 -1.19
CA ILE A 79 -7.07 -4.68 -0.43
C ILE A 79 -7.56 -4.81 1.01
N GLY A 80 -7.83 -6.04 1.45
CA GLY A 80 -8.25 -6.33 2.82
C GLY A 80 -7.09 -6.34 3.80
N LEU A 81 -7.38 -6.46 5.09
CA LEU A 81 -6.40 -6.70 6.14
C LEU A 81 -6.57 -8.10 6.74
N VAL A 82 -5.43 -8.74 7.02
CA VAL A 82 -5.37 -9.97 7.80
C VAL A 82 -4.68 -9.66 9.13
N SER A 83 -5.29 -10.06 10.25
CA SER A 83 -4.69 -9.85 11.57
C SER A 83 -3.39 -10.64 11.73
N PRO A 84 -2.35 -10.06 12.35
CA PRO A 84 -1.29 -10.86 12.95
C PRO A 84 -1.92 -11.85 13.94
N GLY A 85 -1.68 -13.15 13.76
CA GLY A 85 -2.27 -14.19 14.61
C GLY A 85 -3.71 -14.58 14.28
N CYS A 86 -4.18 -14.35 13.05
CA CYS A 86 -5.43 -14.95 12.58
C CYS A 86 -5.33 -16.48 12.64
N ASP A 87 -6.22 -17.14 13.40
CA ASP A 87 -6.22 -18.61 13.57
C ASP A 87 -6.58 -19.36 12.29
N SER A 88 -7.32 -18.72 11.37
CA SER A 88 -7.78 -19.33 10.12
C SER A 88 -7.65 -18.33 8.97
N PRO A 89 -6.41 -17.98 8.57
CA PRO A 89 -6.17 -16.93 7.59
C PRO A 89 -6.79 -17.26 6.22
N ARG A 90 -6.85 -18.55 5.85
CA ARG A 90 -7.49 -19.03 4.61
C ARG A 90 -8.98 -18.69 4.56
N ASP A 91 -9.74 -19.06 5.60
CA ASP A 91 -11.18 -18.75 5.70
C ASP A 91 -11.42 -17.25 5.74
N HIS A 92 -10.60 -16.52 6.51
CA HIS A 92 -10.68 -15.06 6.60
C HIS A 92 -10.51 -14.40 5.23
N MET A 93 -9.48 -14.81 4.47
CA MET A 93 -9.25 -14.29 3.11
C MET A 93 -10.39 -14.64 2.15
N ASP A 94 -10.89 -15.87 2.17
CA ASP A 94 -12.01 -16.27 1.30
C ASP A 94 -13.30 -15.50 1.61
N ARG A 95 -13.61 -15.30 2.89
CA ARG A 95 -14.80 -14.54 3.30
C ARG A 95 -14.72 -13.08 2.90
N LEU A 96 -13.52 -12.48 2.93
CA LEU A 96 -13.32 -11.11 2.49
C LEU A 96 -13.31 -10.98 0.97
N ALA A 97 -12.59 -11.85 0.26
CA ALA A 97 -12.55 -11.85 -1.19
C ALA A 97 -13.95 -12.09 -1.78
N GLY A 98 -14.69 -13.08 -1.26
CA GLY A 98 -16.03 -13.44 -1.70
C GLY A 98 -16.12 -13.62 -3.21
N GLU A 99 -17.20 -13.11 -3.81
CA GLU A 99 -17.33 -12.91 -5.27
C GLU A 99 -16.85 -11.52 -5.72
N GLY A 100 -16.23 -10.77 -4.80
CA GLY A 100 -16.08 -9.32 -4.89
C GLY A 100 -14.77 -8.83 -5.50
N ASN A 101 -14.56 -7.52 -5.38
CA ASN A 101 -13.40 -6.80 -5.92
C ASN A 101 -12.22 -6.70 -4.92
N ILE A 102 -12.23 -7.42 -3.80
CA ILE A 102 -11.05 -7.54 -2.92
C ILE A 102 -10.08 -8.56 -3.56
N VAL A 103 -8.97 -8.07 -4.08
CA VAL A 103 -8.02 -8.87 -4.90
C VAL A 103 -6.74 -9.26 -4.15
N GLY A 104 -6.62 -8.81 -2.91
CA GLY A 104 -5.39 -8.95 -2.15
C GLY A 104 -5.53 -8.52 -0.71
N PHE A 105 -4.42 -8.70 0.01
CA PHE A 105 -4.37 -8.48 1.45
C PHE A 105 -3.10 -7.74 1.85
N ARG A 106 -3.24 -6.81 2.80
CA ARG A 106 -2.12 -6.10 3.41
C ARG A 106 -1.74 -6.77 4.72
N MET A 107 -0.43 -6.90 4.94
CA MET A 107 0.16 -7.41 6.17
C MET A 107 1.23 -6.44 6.71
N SER A 108 1.30 -6.35 8.04
CA SER A 108 2.23 -5.49 8.76
C SER A 108 3.37 -6.25 9.43
N SER A 109 3.42 -7.58 9.33
CA SER A 109 4.46 -8.44 9.93
C SER A 109 4.64 -9.70 9.09
N MET A 110 5.84 -10.26 9.07
CA MET A 110 6.20 -11.55 8.48
C MET A 110 6.19 -12.68 9.53
N GLY A 111 6.34 -12.35 10.81
CA GLY A 111 6.20 -13.30 11.91
C GLY A 111 7.26 -14.41 11.97
N GLY A 112 8.48 -14.13 11.51
CA GLY A 112 9.64 -15.02 11.60
C GLY A 112 10.68 -14.57 12.65
N PRO A 113 11.86 -15.22 12.71
CA PRO A 113 12.88 -14.89 13.70
C PRO A 113 13.50 -13.50 13.47
N LEU A 114 13.59 -12.70 14.53
CA LEU A 114 14.12 -11.33 14.47
C LEU A 114 15.65 -11.27 14.37
N ASP A 115 16.36 -12.31 14.80
CA ASP A 115 17.80 -12.42 14.61
C ASP A 115 18.10 -12.78 13.14
N PRO A 116 18.74 -11.90 12.35
CA PRO A 116 19.03 -12.16 10.94
C PRO A 116 20.05 -13.30 10.72
N LEU A 117 20.75 -13.75 11.78
CA LEU A 117 21.66 -14.89 11.73
C LEU A 117 21.02 -16.21 12.17
N ALA A 118 19.77 -16.17 12.66
CA ALA A 118 19.05 -17.38 13.02
C ALA A 118 18.74 -18.22 11.76
N PRO A 119 18.71 -19.57 11.89
CA PRO A 119 18.23 -20.42 10.81
C PRO A 119 16.82 -20.03 10.39
N ILE A 120 16.60 -19.91 9.09
CA ILE A 120 15.29 -19.56 8.52
C ILE A 120 14.56 -20.83 8.10
N ASP A 121 13.38 -21.02 8.68
CA ASP A 121 12.37 -21.96 8.19
C ASP A 121 11.08 -21.17 7.95
N ILE A 122 10.78 -20.90 6.67
CA ILE A 122 9.60 -20.12 6.29
C ILE A 122 8.30 -20.79 6.70
N THR A 123 8.26 -22.11 6.87
CA THR A 123 7.04 -22.84 7.27
C THR A 123 6.66 -22.57 8.73
N SER A 124 7.61 -22.06 9.53
CA SER A 124 7.39 -21.63 10.90
C SER A 124 6.89 -20.18 11.03
N PHE A 125 6.88 -19.42 9.94
CA PHE A 125 6.48 -18.01 9.99
C PHE A 125 4.98 -17.89 10.22
N ALA A 126 4.57 -16.94 11.06
CA ALA A 126 3.15 -16.72 11.35
C ALA A 126 2.33 -16.35 10.11
N THR A 127 2.96 -15.83 9.05
CA THR A 127 2.28 -15.51 7.79
C THR A 127 2.37 -16.60 6.73
N PHE A 128 3.02 -17.74 6.98
CA PHE A 128 3.28 -18.75 5.94
C PHE A 128 2.00 -19.19 5.21
N GLU A 129 0.93 -19.49 5.94
CA GLU A 129 -0.35 -19.87 5.34
C GLU A 129 -0.98 -18.75 4.50
N ILE A 130 -0.74 -17.49 4.85
CA ILE A 130 -1.21 -16.35 4.05
C ILE A 130 -0.52 -16.34 2.68
N TRP A 131 0.81 -16.51 2.65
CA TRP A 131 1.58 -16.55 1.42
C TRP A 131 1.23 -17.76 0.55
N GLN A 132 1.13 -18.93 1.18
CA GLN A 132 0.72 -20.15 0.50
C GLN A 132 -0.66 -19.99 -0.13
N TYR A 133 -1.62 -19.41 0.59
CA TYR A 133 -2.97 -19.23 0.06
C TYR A 133 -3.05 -18.12 -1.00
N ALA A 134 -2.28 -17.04 -0.84
CA ALA A 134 -2.17 -16.01 -1.86
C ALA A 134 -1.64 -16.59 -3.17
N ALA A 135 -0.69 -17.52 -3.11
CA ALA A 135 -0.18 -18.25 -4.26
C ALA A 135 -1.26 -19.16 -4.90
N GLU A 136 -2.07 -19.85 -4.08
CA GLU A 136 -3.15 -20.72 -4.55
C GLU A 136 -4.29 -19.95 -5.24
N LYS A 137 -4.62 -18.76 -4.72
CA LYS A 137 -5.78 -17.95 -5.15
C LYS A 137 -5.43 -16.80 -6.10
N ASP A 138 -4.14 -16.61 -6.37
CA ASP A 138 -3.64 -15.46 -7.12
C ASP A 138 -4.03 -14.13 -6.44
N TYR A 139 -3.94 -14.08 -5.11
CA TYR A 139 -4.04 -12.84 -4.36
C TYR A 139 -2.74 -12.07 -4.41
N VAL A 140 -2.85 -10.74 -4.40
CA VAL A 140 -1.70 -9.85 -4.30
C VAL A 140 -1.46 -9.43 -2.85
N LEU A 141 -0.19 -9.30 -2.44
CA LEU A 141 0.17 -8.97 -1.06
C LEU A 141 0.78 -7.58 -0.94
N TRP A 142 0.16 -6.73 -0.11
CA TRP A 142 0.65 -5.40 0.26
C TRP A 142 1.54 -5.50 1.48
N LEU A 143 2.79 -5.06 1.37
CA LEU A 143 3.79 -5.19 2.43
C LEU A 143 4.19 -3.85 3.01
N SER A 144 4.13 -3.77 4.34
CA SER A 144 4.65 -2.66 5.13
C SER A 144 5.24 -3.18 6.45
N PRO A 145 6.22 -4.10 6.41
CA PRO A 145 6.76 -4.72 7.62
C PRO A 145 7.53 -3.70 8.48
N PRO A 146 7.65 -3.92 9.79
CA PRO A 146 8.57 -3.15 10.62
C PRO A 146 10.01 -3.38 10.14
N ALA A 147 10.87 -2.40 10.38
CA ALA A 147 12.28 -2.46 9.96
C ALA A 147 13.00 -3.74 10.44
N GLY A 148 12.67 -4.22 11.64
CA GLY A 148 13.26 -5.42 12.23
C GLY A 148 12.82 -6.74 11.61
N GLU A 149 11.84 -6.74 10.70
CA GLU A 149 11.38 -7.93 9.97
C GLU A 149 11.65 -7.83 8.47
N ALA A 150 12.18 -6.71 7.99
CA ALA A 150 12.38 -6.47 6.56
C ALA A 150 13.32 -7.51 5.91
N HIS A 151 14.27 -8.06 6.67
CA HIS A 151 15.19 -9.10 6.20
C HIS A 151 14.52 -10.46 5.96
N LEU A 152 13.29 -10.65 6.44
CA LEU A 152 12.53 -11.89 6.27
C LEU A 152 11.82 -11.96 4.91
N VAL A 153 11.58 -10.81 4.28
CA VAL A 153 10.77 -10.73 3.06
C VAL A 153 11.39 -11.46 1.85
N PRO A 154 12.71 -11.35 1.57
CA PRO A 154 13.32 -12.07 0.45
C PRO A 154 13.07 -13.58 0.49
N TRP A 155 13.09 -14.20 1.68
CA TRP A 155 12.83 -15.63 1.84
C TRP A 155 11.42 -16.05 1.41
N LEU A 156 10.42 -15.21 1.72
CA LEU A 156 9.04 -15.45 1.33
C LEU A 156 8.83 -15.18 -0.17
N VAL A 157 9.40 -14.10 -0.69
CA VAL A 157 9.32 -13.76 -2.12
C VAL A 157 9.97 -14.85 -2.99
N GLU A 158 11.12 -15.37 -2.57
CA GLU A 158 11.82 -16.45 -3.26
C GLU A 158 11.03 -17.77 -3.23
N ALA A 159 10.38 -18.07 -2.11
CA ALA A 159 9.56 -19.28 -1.97
C ALA A 159 8.23 -19.21 -2.73
N PHE A 160 7.70 -18.00 -2.94
CA PHE A 160 6.42 -17.76 -3.59
C PHE A 160 6.55 -16.79 -4.79
N PRO A 161 7.33 -17.14 -5.84
CA PRO A 161 7.58 -16.25 -6.97
C PRO A 161 6.32 -15.92 -7.80
N GLN A 162 5.26 -16.70 -7.66
CA GLN A 162 3.95 -16.45 -8.28
C GLN A 162 3.12 -15.38 -7.56
N VAL A 163 3.43 -15.10 -6.29
CA VAL A 163 2.69 -14.09 -5.52
C VAL A 163 3.18 -12.72 -5.94
N ARG A 164 2.28 -11.92 -6.51
CA ARG A 164 2.54 -10.51 -6.77
C ARG A 164 2.64 -9.80 -5.41
N VAL A 165 3.71 -9.05 -5.22
CA VAL A 165 4.00 -8.31 -3.99
C VAL A 165 4.08 -6.84 -4.32
N VAL A 166 3.49 -6.01 -3.47
CA VAL A 166 3.53 -4.55 -3.58
C VAL A 166 4.04 -3.99 -2.26
N TYR A 167 5.24 -3.42 -2.29
CA TYR A 167 5.78 -2.69 -1.16
C TYR A 167 5.16 -1.31 -1.07
N ASN A 168 4.62 -0.98 0.10
CA ASN A 168 3.99 0.30 0.32
C ASN A 168 5.01 1.42 0.51
N HIS A 169 4.55 2.65 0.25
CA HIS A 169 5.13 3.90 0.72
C HIS A 169 6.66 3.99 0.55
N LEU A 170 7.13 3.94 -0.70
CA LEU A 170 8.56 4.08 -1.07
C LEU A 170 9.47 3.00 -0.48
N MET A 171 8.91 1.82 -0.20
CA MET A 171 9.59 0.72 0.50
C MET A 171 10.19 1.10 1.86
N VAL A 172 9.67 2.16 2.50
CA VAL A 172 10.13 2.57 3.82
C VAL A 172 9.52 1.65 4.86
N THR A 173 10.38 0.98 5.63
CA THR A 173 9.96 0.12 6.74
C THR A 173 10.19 0.88 8.05
N PRO A 174 9.13 1.28 8.78
CA PRO A 174 9.30 2.10 9.97
C PRO A 174 9.98 1.32 11.10
N GLY A 175 10.88 1.99 11.82
CA GLY A 175 11.47 1.49 13.05
C GLY A 175 10.49 1.61 14.23
N LYS A 176 10.68 0.79 15.27
CA LYS A 176 9.88 0.89 16.50
C LYS A 176 10.00 2.30 17.10
N GLY A 177 8.86 2.93 17.39
CA GLY A 177 8.81 4.27 17.98
C GLY A 177 9.16 5.43 17.02
N LYS A 178 9.25 5.18 15.72
CA LYS A 178 9.50 6.22 14.71
C LYS A 178 8.24 6.90 14.18
N GLY A 179 7.06 6.36 14.50
CA GLY A 179 5.78 6.91 14.09
C GLY A 179 5.28 8.02 15.01
N SER A 180 4.78 9.09 14.43
CA SER A 180 4.04 10.16 15.09
C SER A 180 2.94 10.69 14.18
N LEU A 181 2.22 11.71 14.64
CA LEU A 181 1.35 12.54 13.80
C LEU A 181 1.98 13.91 13.61
N ASP A 182 1.76 14.54 12.47
CA ASP A 182 2.07 15.95 12.28
C ASP A 182 0.94 16.88 12.75
N GLU A 183 1.11 18.18 12.54
CA GLU A 183 0.16 19.21 12.98
C GLU A 183 -1.22 19.10 12.31
N LEU A 184 -1.31 18.43 11.14
CA LEU A 184 -2.54 18.17 10.41
C LEU A 184 -3.15 16.79 10.75
N GLY A 185 -2.57 16.10 11.75
CA GLY A 185 -2.99 14.76 12.15
C GLY A 185 -2.62 13.66 11.13
N ARG A 186 -1.68 13.93 10.22
CA ARG A 186 -1.24 12.95 9.21
C ARG A 186 -0.16 12.03 9.79
N PRO A 187 -0.09 10.77 9.35
CA PRO A 187 1.02 9.88 9.71
C PRO A 187 2.39 10.51 9.39
N ARG A 188 3.34 10.37 10.31
CA ARG A 188 4.72 10.85 10.16
C ARG A 188 5.69 9.78 10.62
N ILE A 189 6.75 9.54 9.85
CA ILE A 189 7.81 8.58 10.17
C ILE A 189 9.16 9.30 10.18
N ASP A 190 9.80 9.36 11.35
CA ASP A 190 11.17 9.86 11.48
C ASP A 190 12.19 8.81 11.02
N THR A 191 12.61 8.92 9.76
CA THR A 191 13.65 8.08 9.16
C THR A 191 14.57 8.93 8.26
N PRO A 192 15.87 8.58 8.14
CA PRO A 192 16.69 9.12 7.06
C PRO A 192 16.16 8.65 5.70
N ILE A 193 16.49 9.41 4.66
CA ILE A 193 16.28 9.06 3.25
C ILE A 193 17.66 9.09 2.56
N PRO A 194 18.12 7.98 1.95
CA PRO A 194 17.45 6.68 1.85
C PRO A 194 17.26 6.00 3.24
N PRO A 195 16.20 5.19 3.42
CA PRO A 195 15.94 4.50 4.69
C PRO A 195 17.03 3.49 4.98
N MET A 196 17.36 3.28 6.27
CA MET A 196 18.39 2.30 6.65
C MET A 196 18.09 0.87 6.18
N SER A 197 16.81 0.54 5.99
CA SER A 197 16.35 -0.75 5.49
C SER A 197 16.51 -0.94 3.98
N HIS A 198 17.03 0.04 3.23
CA HIS A 198 17.21 -0.06 1.78
C HIS A 198 18.02 -1.29 1.33
N TRP A 199 18.90 -1.84 2.18
CA TRP A 199 19.58 -3.09 1.89
C TRP A 199 18.60 -4.28 1.84
N SER A 200 17.73 -4.41 2.83
CA SER A 200 16.73 -5.48 2.92
C SER A 200 15.51 -5.26 2.01
N THR A 201 15.27 -4.02 1.58
CA THR A 201 14.19 -3.69 0.65
C THR A 201 14.71 -3.53 -0.78
N LEU A 202 15.31 -2.40 -1.12
CA LEU A 202 15.75 -2.09 -2.48
C LEU A 202 16.76 -3.10 -3.04
N VAL A 203 17.88 -3.35 -2.33
CA VAL A 203 18.97 -4.17 -2.87
C VAL A 203 18.58 -5.64 -2.92
N ALA A 204 17.98 -6.16 -1.84
CA ALA A 204 17.57 -7.55 -1.79
C ALA A 204 16.40 -7.87 -2.70
N LEU A 205 15.46 -6.93 -2.94
CA LEU A 205 14.21 -7.25 -3.62
C LEU A 205 14.12 -6.85 -5.09
N HIS A 206 14.96 -5.92 -5.57
CA HIS A 206 14.92 -5.55 -6.99
C HIS A 206 15.11 -6.73 -7.98
N PRO A 207 15.85 -7.83 -7.65
CA PRO A 207 16.00 -8.95 -8.57
C PRO A 207 14.72 -9.74 -8.82
N TYR A 208 13.71 -9.63 -7.95
CA TYR A 208 12.48 -10.40 -8.06
C TYR A 208 11.43 -9.66 -8.88
N GLU A 209 11.05 -10.22 -10.02
CA GLU A 209 10.12 -9.60 -10.98
C GLU A 209 8.70 -9.44 -10.42
N ASN A 210 8.31 -10.25 -9.44
CA ASN A 210 7.01 -10.19 -8.77
C ASN A 210 6.91 -9.10 -7.68
N VAL A 211 8.00 -8.37 -7.40
CA VAL A 211 8.00 -7.26 -6.41
C VAL A 211 7.80 -5.91 -7.11
N ASN A 212 6.76 -5.20 -6.70
CA ASN A 212 6.40 -3.87 -7.17
C ASN A 212 6.46 -2.86 -6.02
N VAL A 213 6.48 -1.57 -6.35
CA VAL A 213 6.69 -0.47 -5.41
C VAL A 213 5.62 0.60 -5.56
N LEU A 214 5.01 1.00 -4.46
CA LEU A 214 4.16 2.19 -4.39
C LEU A 214 5.01 3.44 -4.17
N LEU A 215 4.87 4.40 -5.09
CA LEU A 215 5.43 5.75 -5.01
C LEU A 215 4.45 6.68 -4.27
N SER A 216 4.25 6.42 -2.97
CA SER A 216 3.25 7.08 -2.13
C SER A 216 3.76 7.43 -0.73
N GLY A 217 2.96 8.16 0.06
CA GLY A 217 3.28 8.50 1.45
C GLY A 217 4.36 9.58 1.62
N GLN A 218 4.64 10.38 0.60
CA GLN A 218 5.71 11.39 0.59
C GLN A 218 5.62 12.35 1.79
N TYR A 219 4.41 12.81 2.13
CA TYR A 219 4.15 13.68 3.28
C TYR A 219 4.60 13.07 4.63
N ALA A 220 4.61 11.73 4.73
CA ALA A 220 4.97 11.02 5.94
C ALA A 220 6.50 10.96 6.16
N PHE A 221 7.30 11.15 5.11
CA PHE A 221 8.76 10.97 5.15
C PHE A 221 9.54 12.26 4.88
N SER A 222 9.04 13.12 4.00
CA SER A 222 9.72 14.33 3.54
C SER A 222 9.83 15.37 4.64
N LYS A 223 11.00 16.01 4.77
CA LYS A 223 11.24 17.13 5.69
C LYS A 223 10.93 18.49 5.05
N GLU A 224 10.49 18.48 3.80
CA GLU A 224 10.14 19.67 3.04
C GLU A 224 8.63 19.69 2.77
N ASP A 225 8.09 20.87 2.48
CA ASP A 225 6.74 20.99 1.96
C ASP A 225 6.65 20.42 0.53
N PHE A 226 5.43 20.26 0.03
CA PHE A 226 5.21 19.86 -1.37
C PHE A 226 6.05 20.75 -2.33
N PRO A 227 6.76 20.18 -3.31
CA PRO A 227 6.63 18.82 -3.82
C PRO A 227 7.56 17.77 -3.20
N TYR A 228 8.07 17.99 -1.98
CA TYR A 228 8.87 17.00 -1.25
C TYR A 228 10.23 16.71 -1.93
N ARG A 229 10.94 17.76 -2.37
CA ARG A 229 12.12 17.63 -3.26
C ARG A 229 13.27 16.84 -2.64
N ASP A 230 13.35 16.78 -1.31
CA ASP A 230 14.28 15.90 -0.59
C ASP A 230 14.09 14.40 -0.89
N LEU A 231 12.93 13.99 -1.42
CA LEU A 231 12.65 12.61 -1.83
C LEU A 231 12.99 12.30 -3.30
N ALA A 232 13.34 13.30 -4.12
CA ALA A 232 13.55 13.13 -5.57
C ALA A 232 14.61 12.06 -5.89
N GLY A 233 15.73 12.06 -5.15
CA GLY A 233 16.79 11.08 -5.31
C GLY A 233 16.36 9.66 -4.96
N TRP A 234 15.49 9.50 -3.95
CA TRP A 234 14.96 8.19 -3.56
C TRP A 234 13.96 7.64 -4.57
N HIS A 235 13.05 8.50 -5.07
CA HIS A 235 12.16 8.17 -6.18
C HIS A 235 12.92 7.67 -7.41
N SER A 236 13.92 8.45 -7.84
CA SER A 236 14.77 8.08 -8.97
C SER A 236 15.50 6.76 -8.73
N GLY A 237 16.00 6.54 -7.49
CA GLY A 237 16.66 5.29 -7.11
C GLY A 237 15.74 4.07 -7.18
N LEU A 238 14.48 4.20 -6.74
CA LEU A 238 13.47 3.14 -6.84
C LEU A 238 13.15 2.82 -8.31
N VAL A 239 12.82 3.84 -9.11
CA VAL A 239 12.48 3.66 -10.53
C VAL A 239 13.65 3.09 -11.32
N ASN A 240 14.88 3.53 -11.09
CA ASN A 240 16.06 3.01 -11.78
C ASN A 240 16.37 1.54 -11.46
N ARG A 241 15.97 1.04 -10.28
CA ARG A 241 16.24 -0.34 -9.85
C ARG A 241 15.11 -1.30 -10.19
N PHE A 242 13.87 -0.84 -9.98
CA PHE A 242 12.69 -1.66 -10.24
C PHE A 242 12.22 -1.56 -11.69
N GLY A 243 12.44 -0.43 -12.36
CA GLY A 243 11.79 -0.11 -13.62
C GLY A 243 10.43 0.55 -13.39
N ALA A 244 10.03 1.42 -14.31
CA ALA A 244 8.74 2.10 -14.27
C ALA A 244 7.55 1.12 -14.32
N ASP A 245 7.76 -0.03 -14.97
CA ASP A 245 6.81 -1.15 -15.05
C ASP A 245 6.66 -1.92 -13.72
N ARG A 246 7.42 -1.61 -12.68
CA ARG A 246 7.21 -2.15 -11.32
C ARG A 246 6.95 -1.05 -10.29
N CYS A 247 6.80 0.20 -10.71
CA CYS A 247 6.44 1.32 -9.85
C CYS A 247 5.01 1.80 -10.13
N MET A 248 4.29 2.20 -9.08
CA MET A 248 2.91 2.67 -9.16
C MET A 248 2.73 3.95 -8.35
N TRP A 249 2.18 4.99 -8.96
CA TRP A 249 1.75 6.19 -8.26
C TRP A 249 0.53 5.90 -7.37
N ALA A 250 0.49 6.54 -6.20
CA ALA A 250 -0.69 6.54 -5.34
C ALA A 250 -0.69 7.74 -4.41
N THR A 251 -1.88 8.24 -4.07
CA THR A 251 -2.07 9.46 -3.29
C THR A 251 -1.95 9.23 -1.80
N ASP A 252 -2.36 8.06 -1.31
CA ASP A 252 -2.57 7.83 0.12
C ASP A 252 -3.62 8.79 0.72
N PHE A 253 -4.66 9.14 -0.06
CA PHE A 253 -5.87 9.80 0.43
C PHE A 253 -6.38 9.05 1.69
N PRO A 254 -6.82 9.76 2.74
CA PRO A 254 -7.22 11.18 2.78
C PRO A 254 -6.13 12.15 3.25
N TRP A 255 -4.93 11.66 3.61
CA TRP A 255 -3.94 12.48 4.32
C TRP A 255 -3.40 13.65 3.50
N ILE A 256 -3.46 13.54 2.18
CA ILE A 256 -2.99 14.56 1.26
C ILE A 256 -3.99 15.70 1.04
N LEU A 257 -5.21 15.63 1.58
CA LEU A 257 -6.31 16.54 1.21
C LEU A 257 -6.07 18.00 1.59
N GLU A 258 -5.58 18.24 2.80
CA GLU A 258 -5.35 19.60 3.29
C GLU A 258 -4.03 20.16 2.75
N ALA A 259 -3.00 19.33 2.69
CA ALA A 259 -1.70 19.68 2.13
C ALA A 259 -1.11 18.46 1.39
N PRO A 260 -0.92 18.54 0.05
CA PRO A 260 -1.09 19.70 -0.82
C PRO A 260 -2.49 19.81 -1.48
N GLY A 261 -3.37 18.83 -1.29
CA GLY A 261 -4.59 18.61 -2.05
C GLY A 261 -4.46 17.45 -3.04
N TYR A 262 -5.60 16.97 -3.55
CA TYR A 262 -5.62 15.85 -4.51
C TYR A 262 -5.02 16.27 -5.87
N GLU A 263 -5.41 17.44 -6.39
CA GLU A 263 -4.91 17.93 -7.68
C GLU A 263 -3.38 18.04 -7.73
N PRO A 264 -2.67 18.71 -6.79
CA PRO A 264 -1.21 18.78 -6.90
C PRO A 264 -0.54 17.42 -6.79
N TYR A 265 -1.15 16.49 -6.04
CA TYR A 265 -0.61 15.14 -5.88
C TYR A 265 -0.61 14.32 -7.18
N THR A 266 -1.51 14.61 -8.12
CA THR A 266 -1.50 14.00 -9.47
C THR A 266 -0.25 14.34 -10.27
N ARG A 267 0.46 15.41 -9.89
CA ARG A 267 1.69 15.89 -10.53
C ARG A 267 2.96 15.59 -9.72
N VAL A 268 2.84 14.92 -8.55
CA VAL A 268 3.98 14.70 -7.64
C VAL A 268 5.14 13.94 -8.30
N ILE A 269 4.83 13.00 -9.20
CA ILE A 269 5.84 12.24 -9.94
C ILE A 269 6.61 13.15 -10.91
N ASP A 270 5.91 14.05 -11.60
CA ASP A 270 6.50 14.99 -12.55
C ASP A 270 7.38 16.02 -11.84
N GLU A 271 6.97 16.47 -10.65
CA GLU A 271 7.75 17.40 -9.83
C GLU A 271 9.05 16.78 -9.26
N LEU A 272 8.98 15.50 -8.88
CA LEU A 272 10.11 14.78 -8.27
C LEU A 272 11.07 14.17 -9.30
N MET A 273 10.58 13.87 -10.50
CA MET A 273 11.36 13.26 -11.60
C MET A 273 11.03 13.99 -12.92
N PRO A 274 11.45 15.26 -13.07
CA PRO A 274 11.09 16.08 -14.24
C PRO A 274 11.66 15.56 -15.57
N ASP A 275 12.71 14.74 -15.52
CA ASP A 275 13.35 14.14 -16.70
C ASP A 275 12.78 12.76 -17.06
N LEU A 276 11.71 12.32 -16.39
CA LEU A 276 11.05 11.04 -16.67
C LEU A 276 10.43 11.06 -18.07
N ASP A 277 10.77 10.07 -18.90
CA ASP A 277 10.18 9.95 -20.23
C ASP A 277 8.67 9.63 -20.16
N GLU A 278 7.97 9.90 -21.26
CA GLU A 278 6.51 9.76 -21.32
C GLU A 278 6.05 8.30 -21.14
N GLU A 279 6.84 7.31 -21.58
CA GLU A 279 6.50 5.89 -21.43
C GLU A 279 6.59 5.46 -19.97
N SER A 280 7.72 5.77 -19.32
CA SER A 280 7.93 5.54 -17.90
C SER A 280 6.86 6.23 -17.06
N ARG A 281 6.46 7.45 -17.44
CA ARG A 281 5.36 8.18 -16.79
C ARG A 281 4.02 7.44 -16.94
N ARG A 282 3.65 7.00 -18.14
CA ARG A 282 2.39 6.24 -18.37
C ARG A 282 2.35 4.93 -17.57
N LEU A 283 3.48 4.24 -17.48
CA LEU A 283 3.63 3.04 -16.66
C LEU A 283 3.34 3.33 -15.19
N ILE A 284 4.07 4.29 -14.61
CA ILE A 284 3.97 4.64 -13.19
C ILE A 284 2.57 5.15 -12.84
N MET A 285 2.00 6.01 -13.67
CA MET A 285 0.75 6.72 -13.37
C MET A 285 -0.51 5.87 -13.57
N GLY A 286 -0.41 4.67 -14.15
CA GLY A 286 -1.56 3.78 -14.20
C GLY A 286 -1.38 2.42 -14.87
N GLU A 287 -0.57 2.28 -15.92
CA GLU A 287 -0.51 1.01 -16.67
C GLU A 287 0.08 -0.13 -15.83
N THR A 288 1.06 0.16 -14.97
CA THR A 288 1.61 -0.82 -14.01
C THR A 288 0.52 -1.31 -13.06
N ALA A 289 -0.23 -0.40 -12.44
CA ALA A 289 -1.32 -0.77 -11.53
C ALA A 289 -2.40 -1.59 -12.23
N ARG A 290 -2.78 -1.23 -13.46
CA ARG A 290 -3.76 -1.99 -14.26
C ARG A 290 -3.31 -3.41 -14.51
N ARG A 291 -2.05 -3.61 -14.91
CA ARG A 291 -1.49 -4.94 -15.15
C ARG A 291 -1.35 -5.74 -13.87
N VAL A 292 -0.74 -5.15 -12.84
CA VAL A 292 -0.46 -5.82 -11.56
C VAL A 292 -1.75 -6.20 -10.84
N LEU A 293 -2.80 -5.38 -10.91
CA LEU A 293 -4.07 -5.60 -10.20
C LEU A 293 -5.20 -6.13 -11.09
N LYS A 294 -4.92 -6.34 -12.38
CA LYS A 294 -5.87 -6.87 -13.36
C LYS A 294 -7.16 -6.03 -13.42
N PHE A 295 -7.02 -4.71 -13.45
CA PHE A 295 -8.13 -3.83 -13.83
C PHE A 295 -8.54 -4.14 -15.28
N ARG A 296 -9.85 -4.21 -15.52
CA ARG A 296 -10.43 -4.50 -16.84
C ARG A 296 -10.62 -3.22 -17.64
#